data_AF-A0A0C2GH82-F1
#
_entry.id   AF-A0A0C2GH82-F1
#
_cell.length_a   1.000
_cell.length_b   1.000
_cell.length_c   1.000
_cell.angle_alpha   90.00
_cell.angle_beta   90.00
_cell.angle_gamma   90.00
#
_symmetry.space_group_name_H-M   'P 1'
#
loop_
_entity.id
_entity.type
_entity.pdbx_description
1 polymer ?
#
loop_
_entity_poly.entity_id
_entity_poly.type
_entity_poly.pdbx_seq_one_letter_code
_entity_poly.pdbx_strand_id
1 'polypeptide(L)'
;MAAKLRGSRLEAEVDRARADGNWKRLSELLHSMKSKHSGMDDMVELVEAELELETFLEQQGEVLRPRSDYANELREAEMLLKDTIDRRSGATTLEAHLLLAKLHYASAAYSEALKDIENSGMELANTQFRTLRALRLVAEVYAIKGFCLEALESNDKGMGKMKSLFCYEKAAELAILYVGEIEKNIVGGSGKGNVTASTPSPTQKSEKLGNVT
;
A
#
# COMPACT_ATOMS: atom_id res chain seq x y z
N MET A 1 1.36 31.37 -6.72
CA MET A 1 1.27 30.78 -5.35
C MET A 1 -0.04 30.04 -5.09
N ALA A 2 -1.20 30.53 -5.54
CA ALA A 2 -2.49 29.87 -5.31
C ALA A 2 -2.62 28.43 -5.88
N ALA A 3 -2.07 28.16 -7.08
CA ALA A 3 -2.13 26.81 -7.68
C ALA A 3 -1.33 25.76 -6.89
N LYS A 4 -0.16 26.13 -6.36
CA LYS A 4 0.70 25.22 -5.56
C LYS A 4 0.06 24.86 -4.22
N LEU A 5 -0.63 25.81 -3.60
CA LEU A 5 -1.41 25.60 -2.36
C LEU A 5 -2.70 24.78 -2.61
N ARG A 6 -3.31 24.94 -3.80
CA ARG A 6 -4.48 24.14 -4.20
C ARG A 6 -4.10 22.68 -4.44
N GLY A 7 -2.95 22.43 -5.07
CA GLY A 7 -2.40 21.08 -5.25
C GLY A 7 -2.17 20.37 -3.91
N SER A 8 -1.50 21.02 -2.96
CA SER A 8 -1.24 20.42 -1.63
C SER A 8 -2.50 20.13 -0.83
N ARG A 9 -3.57 20.90 -1.00
CA ARG A 9 -4.85 20.64 -0.33
C ARG A 9 -5.59 19.47 -0.99
N LEU A 10 -5.63 19.43 -2.32
CA LEU A 10 -6.28 18.36 -3.05
C LEU A 10 -5.59 17.01 -2.77
N GLU A 11 -4.26 17.00 -2.77
CA GLU A 11 -3.42 15.84 -2.43
C GLU A 11 -3.78 15.30 -1.04
N ALA A 12 -3.85 16.17 -0.03
CA ALA A 12 -4.24 15.75 1.33
C ALA A 12 -5.67 15.20 1.43
N GLU A 13 -6.62 15.72 0.64
CA GLU A 13 -7.99 15.19 0.57
C GLU A 13 -8.03 13.82 -0.13
N VAL A 14 -7.25 13.64 -1.20
CA VAL A 14 -7.10 12.37 -1.92
C VAL A 14 -6.48 11.30 -1.03
N ASP A 15 -5.36 11.60 -0.38
CA ASP A 15 -4.67 10.66 0.51
C ASP A 15 -5.57 10.23 1.67
N ARG A 16 -6.34 11.15 2.23
CA ARG A 16 -7.32 10.82 3.28
C ARG A 16 -8.43 9.90 2.75
N ALA A 17 -9.01 10.22 1.60
CA ALA A 17 -10.06 9.38 1.01
C ALA A 17 -9.57 7.95 0.72
N ARG A 18 -8.33 7.81 0.23
CA ARG A 18 -7.69 6.50 -0.02
C ARG A 18 -7.40 5.75 1.28
N ALA A 19 -6.90 6.45 2.32
CA ALA A 19 -6.62 5.85 3.62
C ALA A 19 -7.88 5.35 4.34
N ASP A 20 -8.96 6.13 4.27
CA ASP A 20 -10.25 5.81 4.90
C ASP A 20 -11.06 4.79 4.08
N GLY A 21 -10.62 4.44 2.87
CA GLY A 21 -11.39 3.58 1.95
C GLY A 21 -12.70 4.23 1.47
N ASN A 22 -12.77 5.57 1.46
CA ASN A 22 -13.95 6.29 1.01
C ASN A 22 -13.93 6.48 -0.51
N TRP A 23 -14.17 5.38 -1.25
CA TRP A 23 -14.07 5.34 -2.72
C TRP A 23 -15.07 6.26 -3.40
N LYS A 24 -16.26 6.45 -2.81
CA LYS A 24 -17.23 7.43 -3.28
C LYS A 24 -16.65 8.84 -3.28
N ARG A 25 -16.01 9.26 -2.19
CA ARG A 25 -15.35 10.57 -2.12
C ARG A 25 -14.17 10.64 -3.08
N LEU A 26 -13.39 9.57 -3.20
CA LEU A 26 -12.26 9.53 -4.12
C LEU A 26 -12.70 9.72 -5.58
N SER A 27 -13.82 9.13 -5.98
CA SER A 27 -14.43 9.33 -7.30
C SER A 27 -14.76 10.79 -7.60
N GLU A 28 -15.33 11.52 -6.63
CA GLU A 28 -15.60 12.95 -6.76
C GLU A 28 -14.31 13.77 -6.91
N LEU A 29 -13.27 13.41 -6.14
CA LEU A 29 -11.97 14.08 -6.16
C LEU A 29 -11.21 13.82 -7.47
N LEU A 30 -11.35 12.65 -8.07
CA LEU A 30 -10.68 12.27 -9.31
C LEU A 30 -10.98 13.25 -10.46
N HIS A 31 -12.22 13.75 -10.54
CA HIS A 31 -12.57 14.80 -11.51
C HIS A 31 -11.74 16.08 -11.31
N SER A 32 -11.49 16.46 -10.06
CA SER A 32 -10.65 17.62 -9.73
C SER A 32 -9.17 17.35 -10.01
N MET A 33 -8.70 16.12 -9.82
CA MET A 33 -7.32 15.71 -10.15
C MET A 33 -7.04 15.83 -11.65
N LYS A 34 -8.02 15.49 -12.50
CA LYS A 34 -7.92 15.58 -13.96
C LYS A 34 -7.96 17.01 -14.51
N SER A 35 -8.20 18.01 -13.66
CA SER A 35 -8.28 19.40 -14.11
C SER A 35 -6.91 19.96 -14.50
N LYS A 36 -6.86 20.75 -15.59
CA LYS A 36 -5.65 21.49 -15.98
C LYS A 36 -5.22 22.37 -14.80
N HIS A 37 -4.02 22.14 -14.26
CA HIS A 37 -3.46 22.80 -13.08
C HIS A 37 -3.89 22.25 -11.70
N SER A 38 -4.34 20.99 -11.62
CA SER A 38 -4.49 20.30 -10.33
C SER A 38 -3.16 20.16 -9.59
N GLY A 39 -2.06 20.02 -10.34
CA GLY A 39 -0.75 19.67 -9.79
C GLY A 39 -0.65 18.21 -9.36
N MET A 40 -1.61 17.37 -9.75
CA MET A 40 -1.69 15.94 -9.43
C MET A 40 -1.60 15.04 -10.66
N ASP A 41 -1.23 15.59 -11.81
CA ASP A 41 -1.20 14.89 -13.10
C ASP A 41 -0.37 13.59 -13.04
N ASP A 42 0.66 13.54 -12.19
CA ASP A 42 1.53 12.38 -12.04
C ASP A 42 0.92 11.21 -11.26
N MET A 43 -0.20 11.43 -10.55
CA MET A 43 -0.88 10.45 -9.70
C MET A 43 -2.25 10.01 -10.22
N VAL A 44 -2.77 10.67 -11.27
CA VAL A 44 -4.14 10.44 -11.76
C VAL A 44 -4.36 8.97 -12.10
N GLU A 45 -3.47 8.38 -12.90
CA GLU A 45 -3.65 7.00 -13.39
C GLU A 45 -3.53 5.97 -12.26
N LEU A 46 -2.61 6.16 -11.31
CA LEU A 46 -2.49 5.30 -10.14
C LEU A 46 -3.77 5.32 -9.29
N VAL A 47 -4.28 6.52 -9.00
CA VAL A 47 -5.46 6.71 -8.14
C VAL A 47 -6.74 6.25 -8.84
N GLU A 48 -6.85 6.45 -10.15
CA GLU A 48 -7.96 5.95 -10.95
C GLU A 48 -7.99 4.42 -10.98
N ALA A 49 -6.83 3.78 -11.20
CA ALA A 49 -6.75 2.33 -11.18
C ALA A 49 -7.09 1.73 -9.81
N GLU A 50 -6.60 2.33 -8.72
CA GLU A 50 -6.96 1.90 -7.38
C GLU A 50 -8.46 2.06 -7.12
N LEU A 51 -9.05 3.19 -7.51
CA LEU A 51 -10.48 3.43 -7.34
C LEU A 51 -11.30 2.35 -8.05
N GLU A 52 -10.95 2.02 -9.29
CA GLU A 52 -11.61 0.97 -10.07
C GLU A 52 -11.46 -0.40 -9.39
N LEU A 53 -10.23 -0.77 -9.01
CA LEU A 53 -9.93 -2.04 -8.33
C LEU A 53 -10.70 -2.17 -7.02
N GLU A 54 -10.58 -1.22 -6.10
CA GLU A 54 -11.16 -1.34 -4.76
C GLU A 54 -12.70 -1.27 -4.81
N THR A 55 -13.26 -0.44 -5.70
CA THR A 55 -14.73 -0.40 -5.92
C THR A 55 -15.24 -1.72 -6.48
N PHE A 56 -14.48 -2.36 -7.37
CA PHE A 56 -14.82 -3.68 -7.89
C PHE A 56 -14.78 -4.75 -6.79
N LEU A 57 -13.74 -4.74 -5.94
CA LEU A 57 -13.56 -5.73 -4.88
C LEU A 57 -14.65 -5.63 -3.80
N GLU A 58 -15.09 -4.42 -3.44
CA GLU A 58 -16.22 -4.23 -2.50
C GLU A 58 -17.52 -4.89 -2.96
N GLN A 59 -17.71 -5.04 -4.28
CA GLN A 59 -18.90 -5.68 -4.85
C GLN A 59 -18.85 -7.21 -4.77
N GLN A 60 -17.68 -7.81 -4.52
CA GLN A 60 -17.49 -9.27 -4.50
C GLN A 60 -17.82 -9.91 -3.14
N GLY A 61 -18.17 -9.10 -2.13
CA GLY A 61 -18.51 -9.53 -0.78
C GLY A 61 -17.33 -9.49 0.20
N GLU A 62 -17.57 -9.89 1.45
CA GLU A 62 -16.58 -9.80 2.54
C GLU A 62 -15.34 -10.67 2.33
N VAL A 63 -15.51 -11.80 1.64
CA VAL A 63 -14.42 -12.76 1.37
C VAL A 63 -14.18 -12.82 -0.12
N LEU A 64 -13.07 -12.23 -0.57
CA LEU A 64 -12.63 -12.31 -1.95
C LEU A 64 -12.36 -13.76 -2.35
N ARG A 65 -13.06 -14.22 -3.39
CA ARG A 65 -12.76 -15.49 -4.06
C ARG A 65 -12.16 -15.17 -5.42
N PRO A 66 -10.86 -15.47 -5.64
CA PRO A 66 -10.22 -15.29 -6.93
C PRO A 66 -10.98 -15.97 -8.08
N ARG A 67 -11.17 -15.26 -9.19
CA ARG A 67 -11.76 -15.81 -10.41
C ARG A 67 -11.12 -15.22 -11.66
N SER A 68 -10.87 -16.07 -12.66
CA SER A 68 -10.20 -15.66 -13.89
C SER A 68 -11.00 -14.71 -14.77
N ASP A 69 -12.32 -14.65 -14.63
CA ASP A 69 -13.17 -13.74 -15.39
C ASP A 69 -13.07 -12.28 -14.94
N TYR A 70 -12.61 -12.02 -13.71
CA TYR A 70 -12.37 -10.66 -13.20
C TYR A 70 -11.30 -9.91 -13.99
N ALA A 71 -10.41 -10.62 -14.71
CA ALA A 71 -9.41 -9.99 -15.57
C ALA A 71 -10.03 -9.09 -16.65
N ASN A 72 -11.23 -9.43 -17.15
CA ASN A 72 -11.90 -8.61 -18.16
C ASN A 72 -12.45 -7.31 -17.56
N GLU A 73 -12.95 -7.39 -16.33
CA GLU A 73 -13.58 -6.29 -15.60
C GLU A 73 -12.52 -5.31 -15.06
N LEU A 74 -11.34 -5.81 -14.72
CA LEU A 74 -10.20 -5.06 -14.17
C LEU A 74 -9.17 -4.64 -15.23
N ARG A 75 -9.46 -4.85 -16.52
CA ARG A 75 -8.51 -4.62 -17.61
C ARG A 75 -8.05 -3.17 -17.70
N GLU A 76 -8.93 -2.21 -17.44
CA GLU A 76 -8.58 -0.80 -17.51
C GLU A 76 -7.68 -0.39 -16.34
N ALA A 77 -8.03 -0.80 -15.12
CA ALA A 77 -7.15 -0.65 -13.95
C ALA A 77 -5.75 -1.25 -14.19
N GLU A 78 -5.68 -2.46 -14.77
CA GLU A 78 -4.40 -3.10 -15.09
C GLU A 78 -3.56 -2.27 -16.08
N MET A 79 -4.19 -1.74 -17.12
CA MET A 79 -3.53 -0.88 -18.11
C MET A 79 -2.97 0.40 -17.48
N LEU A 80 -3.76 1.07 -16.64
CA LEU A 80 -3.37 2.30 -15.95
C LEU A 80 -2.19 2.07 -14.99
N LEU A 81 -2.17 0.94 -14.29
CA LEU A 81 -1.06 0.59 -13.39
C LEU A 81 0.23 0.28 -14.15
N LYS A 82 0.14 -0.46 -15.27
CA LYS A 82 1.31 -0.72 -16.13
C LYS A 82 1.88 0.56 -16.72
N ASP A 83 1.03 1.44 -17.21
CA ASP A 83 1.44 2.75 -17.72
C ASP A 83 2.05 3.65 -16.61
N THR A 84 1.56 3.53 -15.37
CA THR A 84 2.17 4.19 -14.20
C THR A 84 3.59 3.67 -13.95
N ILE A 85 3.81 2.35 -14.02
CA ILE A 85 5.12 1.73 -13.84
C ILE A 85 6.10 2.18 -14.92
N ASP A 86 5.66 2.25 -16.17
CA ASP A 86 6.50 2.64 -17.31
C ASP A 86 6.93 4.12 -17.25
N ARG A 87 6.06 5.00 -16.72
CA ARG A 87 6.29 6.45 -16.72
C ARG A 87 6.83 7.02 -15.40
N ARG A 88 6.87 6.24 -14.31
CA ARG A 88 7.19 6.73 -12.95
C ARG A 88 8.29 5.90 -12.29
N SER A 89 8.82 6.40 -11.18
CA SER A 89 9.86 5.69 -10.40
C SER A 89 9.66 5.85 -8.89
N GLY A 90 10.33 5.00 -8.11
CA GLY A 90 10.34 5.08 -6.65
C GLY A 90 9.05 4.59 -6.01
N ALA A 91 8.49 5.38 -5.08
CA ALA A 91 7.35 4.97 -4.26
C ALA A 91 6.08 4.69 -5.07
N THR A 92 5.82 5.47 -6.13
CA THR A 92 4.69 5.27 -7.03
C THR A 92 4.76 3.92 -7.75
N THR A 93 5.96 3.51 -8.18
CA THR A 93 6.18 2.22 -8.85
C THR A 93 6.02 1.05 -7.91
N LEU A 94 6.52 1.16 -6.67
CA LEU A 94 6.28 0.16 -5.63
C LEU A 94 4.78 -0.02 -5.43
N GLU A 95 4.05 1.09 -5.24
CA GLU A 95 2.62 1.06 -5.00
C GLU A 95 1.82 0.49 -6.18
N ALA A 96 2.19 0.84 -7.42
CA ALA A 96 1.56 0.30 -8.61
C ALA A 96 1.73 -1.23 -8.71
N HIS A 97 2.92 -1.76 -8.40
CA HIS A 97 3.14 -3.21 -8.35
C HIS A 97 2.32 -3.89 -7.24
N LEU A 98 2.18 -3.27 -6.06
CA LEU A 98 1.35 -3.81 -4.98
C LEU A 98 -0.13 -3.90 -5.39
N LEU A 99 -0.65 -2.89 -6.10
CA LEU A 99 -2.01 -2.90 -6.63
C LEU A 99 -2.18 -3.92 -7.77
N LEU A 100 -1.20 -4.06 -8.66
CA LEU A 100 -1.21 -5.11 -9.69
C LEU A 100 -1.21 -6.51 -9.08
N ALA A 101 -0.41 -6.74 -8.04
CA ALA A 101 -0.41 -8.02 -7.33
C ALA A 101 -1.79 -8.36 -6.78
N LYS A 102 -2.49 -7.37 -6.21
CA LYS A 102 -3.86 -7.52 -5.70
C LYS A 102 -4.87 -7.79 -6.81
N LEU A 103 -4.76 -7.07 -7.93
CA LEU A 103 -5.59 -7.26 -9.12
C LEU A 103 -5.40 -8.65 -9.74
N HIS A 104 -4.16 -9.07 -9.96
CA HIS A 104 -3.86 -10.39 -10.52
C HIS A 104 -4.28 -11.53 -9.60
N TYR A 105 -4.13 -11.37 -8.27
CA TYR A 105 -4.67 -12.32 -7.31
C TYR A 105 -6.19 -12.43 -7.39
N ALA A 106 -6.91 -11.29 -7.41
CA ALA A 106 -8.37 -11.29 -7.58
C ALA A 106 -8.76 -12.00 -8.89
N SER A 107 -7.93 -11.87 -9.92
CA SER A 107 -8.11 -12.47 -11.24
C SER A 107 -7.59 -13.91 -11.35
N ALA A 108 -7.25 -14.56 -10.23
CA ALA A 108 -6.65 -15.90 -10.18
C ALA A 108 -5.37 -16.09 -11.03
N ALA A 109 -4.69 -15.00 -11.38
CA ALA A 109 -3.40 -14.96 -12.08
C ALA A 109 -2.25 -14.98 -11.06
N TYR A 110 -2.11 -16.11 -10.35
CA TYR A 110 -1.23 -16.22 -9.19
C TYR A 110 0.26 -16.02 -9.52
N SER A 111 0.71 -16.46 -10.69
CA SER A 111 2.10 -16.34 -11.12
C SER A 111 2.47 -14.88 -11.40
N GLU A 112 1.58 -14.16 -12.05
CA GLU A 112 1.67 -12.74 -12.34
C GLU A 112 1.66 -11.92 -11.05
N ALA A 113 0.76 -12.25 -10.13
CA ALA A 113 0.72 -11.63 -8.81
C ALA A 113 2.06 -11.77 -8.06
N LEU A 114 2.66 -12.97 -8.04
CA LEU A 114 3.97 -13.17 -7.41
C LEU A 114 5.09 -12.37 -8.08
N LYS A 115 5.06 -12.25 -9.41
CA LYS A 115 6.02 -11.45 -10.17
C LYS A 115 5.91 -9.96 -9.82
N ASP A 116 4.69 -9.43 -9.69
CA ASP A 116 4.53 -8.03 -9.27
C ASP A 116 4.99 -7.81 -7.84
N ILE A 117 4.74 -8.77 -6.94
CA ILE A 117 5.24 -8.71 -5.56
C ILE A 117 6.76 -8.66 -5.53
N GLU A 118 7.44 -9.49 -6.33
CA GLU A 118 8.90 -9.46 -6.46
C GLU A 118 9.38 -8.11 -7.00
N ASN A 119 8.76 -7.61 -8.08
CA ASN A 119 9.12 -6.34 -8.72
C ASN A 119 8.85 -5.12 -7.82
N SER A 120 7.91 -5.22 -6.88
CA SER A 120 7.62 -4.14 -5.94
C SER A 120 8.81 -3.82 -5.01
N GLY A 121 9.69 -4.80 -4.77
CA GLY A 121 10.78 -4.69 -3.80
C GLY A 121 10.30 -4.51 -2.35
N MET A 122 9.03 -4.83 -2.03
CA MET A 122 8.46 -4.61 -0.70
C MET A 122 9.25 -5.28 0.44
N GLU A 123 9.91 -6.41 0.17
CA GLU A 123 10.72 -7.13 1.15
C GLU A 123 12.08 -6.45 1.43
N LEU A 124 12.54 -5.60 0.52
CA LEU A 124 13.77 -4.82 0.64
C LEU A 124 13.54 -3.46 1.30
N ALA A 125 12.27 -3.06 1.43
CA ALA A 125 11.87 -1.78 2.01
C ALA A 125 12.04 -1.80 3.54
N ASN A 126 13.27 -1.62 4.02
CA ASN A 126 13.59 -1.45 5.45
C ASN A 126 13.11 -0.10 6.03
N THR A 127 12.22 0.60 5.34
CA THR A 127 11.76 1.95 5.70
C THR A 127 10.44 1.84 6.44
N GLN A 128 10.29 2.60 7.54
CA GLN A 128 9.00 2.72 8.23
C GLN A 128 7.92 3.21 7.27
N PHE A 129 6.71 2.65 7.38
CA PHE A 129 5.56 3.05 6.58
C PHE A 129 5.21 4.51 6.85
N ARG A 130 5.13 5.32 5.78
CA ARG A 130 4.82 6.75 5.89
C ARG A 130 3.34 7.03 6.14
N THR A 131 2.46 6.09 5.78
CA THR A 131 1.01 6.21 5.92
C THR A 131 0.41 4.88 6.37
N LEU A 132 -0.72 4.95 7.07
CA LEU A 132 -1.49 3.75 7.45
C LEU A 132 -1.97 2.96 6.23
N ARG A 133 -2.29 3.65 5.13
CA ARG A 133 -2.65 3.01 3.87
C ARG A 133 -1.51 2.15 3.32
N ALA A 134 -0.28 2.67 3.30
CA ALA A 134 0.88 1.91 2.82
C ALA A 134 1.13 0.67 3.68
N LEU A 135 0.99 0.80 5.01
CA LEU A 135 1.07 -0.32 5.94
C LEU A 135 -0.02 -1.37 5.64
N ARG A 136 -1.28 -0.94 5.49
CA ARG A 136 -2.41 -1.83 5.17
C ARG A 136 -2.17 -2.58 3.85
N LEU A 137 -1.81 -1.85 2.79
CA LEU A 137 -1.57 -2.42 1.47
C LEU A 137 -0.45 -3.46 1.49
N VAL A 138 0.65 -3.21 2.20
CA VAL A 138 1.74 -4.18 2.32
C VAL A 138 1.32 -5.40 3.16
N ALA A 139 0.53 -5.22 4.22
CA ALA A 139 -0.05 -6.33 4.96
C ALA A 139 -0.93 -7.23 4.07
N GLU A 140 -1.83 -6.62 3.29
CA GLU A 140 -2.70 -7.32 2.33
C GLU A 140 -1.86 -8.10 1.30
N VAL A 141 -0.82 -7.48 0.74
CA VAL A 141 0.00 -8.11 -0.29
C VAL A 141 0.85 -9.25 0.25
N TYR A 142 1.31 -9.20 1.51
CA TYR A 142 1.92 -10.36 2.16
C TYR A 142 0.93 -11.52 2.28
N ALA A 143 -0.33 -11.27 2.65
CA ALA A 143 -1.35 -12.32 2.68
C ALA A 143 -1.59 -12.92 1.28
N ILE A 144 -1.68 -12.07 0.26
CA ILE A 144 -1.82 -12.47 -1.14
C ILE A 144 -0.63 -13.31 -1.60
N LYS A 145 0.61 -12.94 -1.24
CA LYS A 145 1.80 -13.76 -1.52
C LYS A 145 1.64 -15.18 -0.97
N GLY A 146 1.18 -15.31 0.27
CA GLY A 146 0.89 -16.60 0.90
C GLY A 146 -0.15 -17.41 0.12
N PHE A 147 -1.26 -16.79 -0.24
CA PHE A 147 -2.32 -17.46 -1.01
C PHE A 147 -1.85 -17.90 -2.40
N CYS A 148 -1.09 -17.06 -3.11
CA CYS A 148 -0.55 -17.42 -4.43
C CYS A 148 0.43 -18.60 -4.35
N LEU A 149 1.29 -18.62 -3.33
CA LEU A 149 2.21 -19.74 -3.09
C LEU A 149 1.44 -21.05 -2.84
N GLU A 150 0.40 -21.02 -2.00
CA GLU A 150 -0.44 -22.20 -1.74
C GLU A 150 -1.21 -22.66 -2.99
N ALA A 151 -1.71 -21.73 -3.80
CA ALA A 151 -2.47 -22.04 -5.01
C ALA A 151 -1.60 -22.69 -6.11
N LEU A 152 -0.35 -22.28 -6.25
CA LEU A 152 0.58 -22.83 -7.24
C LEU A 152 1.27 -24.12 -6.76
N GLU A 153 1.42 -24.30 -5.45
CA GLU A 153 2.00 -25.51 -4.88
C GLU A 153 0.98 -26.65 -4.83
N SER A 154 0.77 -27.30 -5.98
CA SER A 154 -0.19 -28.40 -6.11
C SER A 154 0.22 -29.71 -5.41
N ASN A 155 1.46 -29.85 -4.87
CA ASN A 155 1.88 -31.11 -4.22
C ASN A 155 3.22 -31.09 -3.44
N ASP A 156 3.87 -29.94 -3.20
CA ASP A 156 5.27 -29.95 -2.74
C ASP A 156 5.45 -29.94 -1.20
N LYS A 157 6.47 -30.68 -0.77
CA LYS A 157 6.75 -31.12 0.59
C LYS A 157 7.21 -29.96 1.49
N GLY A 158 6.48 -29.67 2.57
CA GLY A 158 6.93 -28.96 3.79
C GLY A 158 7.45 -27.51 3.65
N MET A 159 8.45 -27.27 2.80
CA MET A 159 9.14 -26.01 2.57
C MET A 159 8.23 -24.93 1.99
N GLY A 160 7.35 -25.31 1.07
CA GLY A 160 6.40 -24.41 0.43
C GLY A 160 5.37 -23.85 1.40
N LYS A 161 4.75 -24.74 2.18
CA LYS A 161 3.91 -24.37 3.35
C LYS A 161 4.63 -23.45 4.32
N MET A 162 5.93 -23.67 4.56
CA MET A 162 6.71 -22.82 5.46
C MET A 162 6.88 -21.40 4.91
N LYS A 163 7.02 -21.22 3.59
CA LYS A 163 7.05 -19.89 2.94
C LYS A 163 5.70 -19.18 3.05
N SER A 164 4.60 -19.88 2.80
CA SER A 164 3.26 -19.30 2.93
C SER A 164 2.96 -18.89 4.37
N LEU A 165 3.33 -19.74 5.35
CA LEU A 165 3.21 -19.42 6.78
C LEU A 165 4.00 -18.16 7.16
N PHE A 166 5.23 -18.01 6.66
CA PHE A 166 6.01 -16.79 6.87
C PHE A 166 5.31 -15.55 6.31
N CYS A 167 4.71 -15.65 5.12
CA CYS A 167 3.95 -14.56 4.52
C CYS A 167 2.74 -14.18 5.38
N TYR A 168 1.99 -15.15 5.90
CA TYR A 168 0.86 -14.90 6.80
C TYR A 168 1.28 -14.32 8.15
N GLU A 169 2.41 -14.76 8.71
CA GLU A 169 2.98 -14.19 9.92
C GLU A 169 3.29 -12.70 9.73
N LYS A 170 3.94 -12.35 8.62
CA LYS A 170 4.24 -10.94 8.27
C LYS A 170 2.98 -10.12 8.03
N ALA A 171 2.01 -10.67 7.31
CA ALA A 171 0.71 -10.02 7.11
C ALA A 171 0.02 -9.72 8.45
N ALA A 172 0.00 -10.70 9.37
CA ALA A 172 -0.61 -10.56 10.68
C ALA A 172 0.13 -9.53 11.57
N GLU A 173 1.46 -9.56 11.59
CA GLU A 173 2.28 -8.57 12.32
C GLU A 173 1.95 -7.14 11.88
N LEU A 174 1.90 -6.91 10.56
CA LEU A 174 1.59 -5.60 9.98
C LEU A 174 0.14 -5.19 10.20
N ALA A 175 -0.81 -6.13 10.13
CA ALA A 175 -2.22 -5.88 10.40
C ALA A 175 -2.47 -5.50 11.87
N ILE A 176 -1.79 -6.15 12.82
CA ILE A 176 -1.83 -5.79 14.25
C ILE A 176 -1.28 -4.38 14.45
N LEU A 177 -0.14 -4.05 13.82
CA LEU A 177 0.41 -2.71 13.87
C LEU A 177 -0.57 -1.67 13.31
N TYR A 178 -1.22 -1.97 12.18
CA TYR A 178 -2.21 -1.10 11.56
C TYR A 178 -3.39 -0.80 12.50
N VAL A 179 -3.97 -1.85 13.11
CA VAL A 179 -5.09 -1.69 14.06
C VAL A 179 -4.65 -0.88 15.27
N GLY A 180 -3.48 -1.16 15.84
CA GLY A 180 -2.97 -0.42 17.00
C GLY A 180 -2.73 1.07 16.70
N GLU A 181 -2.30 1.43 15.49
CA GLU A 181 -2.17 2.83 15.08
C GLU A 181 -3.52 3.50 14.82
N ILE A 182 -4.53 2.78 14.31
CA ILE A 182 -5.90 3.31 14.21
C ILE A 182 -6.44 3.65 15.59
N GLU A 183 -6.30 2.75 16.57
CA GLU A 183 -6.79 2.96 17.93
C GLU A 183 -6.18 4.21 18.58
N LYS A 184 -4.87 4.44 18.40
CA LYS A 184 -4.20 5.66 18.87
C LYS A 184 -4.77 6.92 18.25
N ASN A 185 -5.06 6.90 16.94
CA ASN A 185 -5.62 8.04 16.22
C ASN A 185 -7.07 8.34 16.62
N ILE A 186 -7.86 7.31 16.94
CA ILE A 186 -9.25 7.45 17.42
C ILE A 186 -9.28 7.98 18.87
N VAL A 187 -8.49 7.37 19.77
CA VAL A 187 -8.47 7.72 21.20
C VAL A 187 -7.80 9.08 21.45
N GLY A 188 -6.79 9.45 20.64
CA GLY A 188 -6.14 10.75 20.70
C GLY A 188 -6.97 11.92 20.13
N GLY A 189 -8.01 11.63 19.35
CA GLY A 189 -8.82 12.63 18.63
C GLY A 189 -9.80 13.45 19.49
N SER A 190 -9.93 13.16 20.78
CA SER A 190 -10.80 13.91 21.71
C SER A 190 -10.07 14.90 22.64
N GLY A 191 -8.78 15.16 22.42
CA GLY A 191 -7.97 16.08 23.23
C GLY A 191 -7.22 17.10 22.38
N LYS A 192 -7.47 18.39 22.60
CA LYS A 192 -6.70 19.52 22.05
C LYS A 192 -5.18 19.33 22.16
N GLY A 193 -4.45 19.73 21.11
CA GLY A 193 -3.21 20.50 21.27
C GLY A 193 -1.95 19.94 20.63
N ASN A 194 -1.44 20.70 19.65
CA ASN A 194 -0.05 20.88 19.22
C ASN A 194 0.90 19.68 19.10
N VAL A 195 1.25 19.43 17.84
CA VAL A 195 2.50 18.81 17.38
C VAL A 195 3.70 19.63 17.87
N THR A 196 4.56 19.06 18.72
CA THR A 196 6.03 19.20 18.72
C THR A 196 6.63 18.31 19.80
N ALA A 197 7.37 17.26 19.44
CA ALA A 197 8.46 16.71 20.25
C ALA A 197 9.38 15.85 19.37
N SER A 198 10.40 16.52 18.84
CA SER A 198 11.63 15.94 18.32
C SER A 198 12.31 15.05 19.38
N THR A 199 12.59 13.79 19.06
CA THR A 199 13.47 12.93 19.84
C THR A 199 14.94 13.31 19.53
N PRO A 200 15.77 13.66 20.53
CA PRO A 200 17.19 13.90 20.31
C PRO A 200 17.96 12.57 20.17
N SER A 201 18.90 12.54 19.23
CA SER A 201 19.88 11.48 19.03
C SER A 201 20.85 11.38 20.23
N PRO A 202 21.34 10.17 20.59
CA PRO A 202 22.27 10.01 21.69
C PRO A 202 23.68 10.45 21.27
N THR A 203 24.22 11.42 21.99
CA THR A 203 25.59 11.92 21.87
C THR A 203 26.57 10.85 22.37
N GLN A 204 27.52 10.46 21.50
CA GLN A 204 28.67 9.65 21.90
C GLN A 204 29.53 10.44 22.90
N LYS A 205 29.65 9.95 24.14
CA LYS A 205 30.69 10.37 25.08
C LYS A 205 31.91 9.48 24.88
N SER A 206 33.05 10.09 24.61
CA SER A 206 34.35 9.43 24.66
C SER A 206 34.77 9.22 26.11
N GLU A 207 34.93 7.96 26.52
CA GLU A 207 35.59 7.62 27.78
C GLU A 207 37.09 7.52 27.56
N LYS A 208 37.84 8.36 28.28
CA LYS A 208 39.30 8.30 28.39
C LYS A 208 39.69 7.07 29.21
N LEU A 209 40.54 6.23 28.63
CA LEU A 209 41.19 5.11 29.30
C LEU A 209 42.25 5.65 30.28
N GLY A 210 42.05 5.41 31.58
CA GLY A 210 43.01 5.71 32.64
C GLY A 210 43.92 4.52 32.91
N ASN A 211 45.23 4.79 32.98
CA ASN A 211 46.29 3.85 33.34
C ASN A 211 46.07 3.23 34.73
N VAL A 212 46.34 1.94 34.84
CA VAL A 212 46.61 1.26 36.11
C VAL A 212 48.12 1.02 36.20
N THR A 213 48.70 1.56 37.27
CA THR A 213 49.99 1.18 37.87
C THR A 213 49.95 -0.22 38.45
#